data_AF-A0A024TMZ6-F1
#
_entry.id   AF-A0A024TMZ6-F1
#
_cell.length_a   1.000
_cell.length_b   1.000
_cell.length_c   1.000
_cell.angle_alpha   90.00
_cell.angle_beta   90.00
_cell.angle_gamma   90.00
#
_symmetry.space_group_name_H-M   'P 1'
#
loop_
_entity.id
_entity.type
_entity.pdbx_description
1 polymer ?
#
loop_
_entity_poly.entity_id
_entity_poly.type
_entity_poly.pdbx_seq_one_letter_code
_entity_poly.pdbx_strand_id
1 'polypeptide(L)'
;MGYCFEEAAFEADDFHPATFLEECQSRSPIVQVHHDLENFMQSLENQLVAIIDKDYAEFLQLSVKLKGVNSAVLSLRSPLLHILERVHAVKAAAHTLVHKAEAHVAQLAQLQTHKANLQLSITIAEKFHSVESLLGIASISHAANAEVDVPFISAEQSTLLERAARLVLELGSLLAQGVDVPTISAEEPRLALVERTLRQRLEAELATEIVPDSFYAREHVINTTNVNHLLRAYVLLQEASIAEAMVARLVMQPFLDETMTRGRLDGRHRGSCEGLSGIYAAVLQYVERKLGAVLVLPVCQGGNPSTSVDLLGHSIWTPVVDTMRAKLGEVFTPANPDRFHHNFTTSMSFATSLEQLCATPVAAQRFRTTHVQPFRDSWNLVVYLQLRQNELNQALAVSKSTMRSLDSFVPPTTSDSHSSSFAFPVTTATWQVLVKTWSDGVVLAPLVAASARYSLTVLSQYASYWRDPLEKALALVKSAQGNAKTMSLTEVHHAGLSTCDDVFCLGSDLHRLGLQVKRDLVGMIASKVPREALASDEAATEFARKLVDEVQVAVTNFT
;
A
#
# COMPACT_ATOMS: atom_id res chain seq x y z
N MET A 1 -101.98 -31.09 84.41
CA MET A 1 -103.26 -30.40 84.60
C MET A 1 -104.19 -31.04 83.60
N GLY A 2 -104.83 -32.12 84.00
CA GLY A 2 -105.68 -32.88 83.08
C GLY A 2 -106.99 -32.15 82.95
N TYR A 3 -107.34 -31.76 81.72
CA TYR A 3 -108.72 -31.44 81.39
C TYR A 3 -109.60 -32.63 81.77
N CYS A 4 -110.89 -32.40 82.00
CA CYS A 4 -111.83 -33.50 82.22
C CYS A 4 -112.01 -34.43 80.99
N PHE A 5 -111.31 -34.15 79.88
CA PHE A 5 -111.26 -34.92 78.63
C PHE A 5 -109.81 -35.11 78.15
N GLU A 6 -109.57 -36.09 77.29
CA GLU A 6 -108.30 -36.21 76.56
C GLU A 6 -108.33 -35.31 75.31
N GLU A 7 -107.28 -34.49 75.10
CA GLU A 7 -107.15 -33.62 73.92
C GLU A 7 -107.21 -34.39 72.60
N ALA A 8 -106.71 -35.64 72.61
CA ALA A 8 -106.75 -36.56 71.47
C ALA A 8 -108.18 -36.95 71.03
N ALA A 9 -109.21 -36.72 71.87
CA ALA A 9 -110.59 -36.98 71.48
C ALA A 9 -111.09 -36.00 70.41
N PHE A 10 -110.54 -34.77 70.35
CA PHE A 10 -110.88 -33.78 69.31
C PHE A 10 -110.20 -34.05 67.98
N GLU A 11 -109.26 -34.99 67.94
CA GLU A 11 -108.56 -35.42 66.73
C GLU A 11 -109.17 -36.70 66.14
N ALA A 12 -110.16 -37.34 66.81
CA ALA A 12 -110.77 -38.59 66.38
C ALA A 12 -111.93 -38.37 65.38
N ASP A 13 -111.93 -39.11 64.26
CA ASP A 13 -112.90 -38.95 63.17
C ASP A 13 -114.34 -39.42 63.53
N ASP A 14 -114.50 -40.37 64.46
CA ASP A 14 -115.81 -40.92 64.88
C ASP A 14 -116.41 -40.19 66.10
N PHE A 15 -115.99 -38.95 66.34
CA PHE A 15 -116.39 -38.16 67.50
C PHE A 15 -117.87 -37.77 67.47
N HIS A 16 -118.64 -38.33 68.40
CA HIS A 16 -120.03 -37.96 68.62
C HIS A 16 -120.16 -37.08 69.89
N PRO A 17 -120.64 -35.82 69.74
CA PRO A 17 -120.75 -34.87 70.86
C PRO A 17 -121.64 -35.37 71.99
N ALA A 18 -122.68 -36.15 71.67
CA ALA A 18 -123.65 -36.65 72.66
C ALA A 18 -123.03 -37.72 73.57
N THR A 19 -122.27 -38.67 73.02
CA THR A 19 -121.54 -39.68 73.80
C THR A 19 -120.38 -39.08 74.56
N PHE A 20 -119.68 -38.10 73.97
CA PHE A 20 -118.60 -37.38 74.65
C PHE A 20 -119.09 -36.56 75.84
N LEU A 21 -120.27 -35.92 75.72
CA LEU A 21 -120.91 -35.22 76.83
C LEU A 21 -121.46 -36.18 77.89
N GLU A 22 -121.97 -37.36 77.52
CA GLU A 22 -122.38 -38.42 78.46
C GLU A 22 -121.18 -38.98 79.24
N GLU A 23 -120.06 -39.24 78.57
CA GLU A 23 -118.82 -39.70 79.20
C GLU A 23 -118.22 -38.62 80.12
N CYS A 24 -118.24 -37.36 79.69
CA CYS A 24 -117.79 -36.25 80.52
C CYS A 24 -118.76 -35.98 81.69
N GLN A 25 -120.07 -36.13 81.51
CA GLN A 25 -121.07 -36.05 82.60
C GLN A 25 -120.89 -37.14 83.66
N SER A 26 -120.48 -38.35 83.25
CA SER A 26 -120.26 -39.46 84.18
C SER A 26 -119.08 -39.21 85.13
N ARG A 27 -118.13 -38.35 84.71
CA ARG A 27 -116.87 -38.11 85.42
C ARG A 27 -116.87 -36.78 86.17
N SER A 28 -117.61 -35.79 85.67
CA SER A 28 -117.52 -34.42 86.19
C SER A 28 -118.83 -33.66 86.00
N PRO A 29 -119.12 -32.68 86.88
CA PRO A 29 -120.22 -31.75 86.64
C PRO A 29 -120.00 -30.98 85.34
N ILE A 30 -121.05 -30.84 84.53
CA ILE A 30 -121.05 -30.20 83.19
C ILE A 30 -120.40 -28.80 83.16
N VAL A 31 -120.41 -28.11 84.29
CA VAL A 31 -119.81 -26.77 84.47
C VAL A 31 -118.27 -26.81 84.38
N GLN A 32 -117.63 -27.88 84.85
CA GLN A 32 -116.17 -28.06 84.72
C GLN A 32 -115.79 -28.38 83.27
N VAL A 33 -116.62 -29.14 82.56
CA VAL A 33 -116.39 -29.48 81.14
C VAL A 33 -116.39 -28.25 80.25
N HIS A 34 -117.34 -27.33 80.47
CA HIS A 34 -117.40 -26.08 79.72
C HIS A 34 -116.18 -25.17 79.99
N HIS A 35 -115.79 -25.05 81.25
CA HIS A 35 -114.64 -24.23 81.64
C HIS A 35 -113.33 -24.75 81.04
N ASP A 36 -113.15 -26.07 81.05
CA ASP A 36 -111.98 -26.73 80.49
C ASP A 36 -111.90 -26.57 78.95
N LEU A 37 -113.04 -26.64 78.26
CA LEU A 37 -113.15 -26.39 76.80
C LEU A 37 -112.78 -24.94 76.43
N GLU A 38 -113.27 -23.94 77.16
CA GLU A 38 -112.94 -22.52 76.92
C GLU A 38 -111.46 -22.23 77.14
N ASN A 39 -110.88 -22.78 78.20
CA ASN A 39 -109.47 -22.63 78.52
C ASN A 39 -108.57 -23.21 77.40
N PHE A 40 -108.95 -24.36 76.83
CA PHE A 40 -108.22 -24.98 75.73
C PHE A 40 -108.26 -24.12 74.45
N MET A 41 -109.45 -23.61 74.09
CA MET A 41 -109.61 -22.71 72.94
C MET A 41 -108.75 -21.46 73.07
N GLN A 42 -108.71 -20.85 74.25
CA GLN A 42 -107.95 -19.62 74.49
C GLN A 42 -106.43 -19.84 74.46
N SER A 43 -105.94 -21.03 74.84
CA SER A 43 -104.54 -21.39 74.69
C SER A 43 -104.12 -21.50 73.21
N LEU A 44 -104.96 -22.12 72.37
CA LEU A 44 -104.70 -22.28 70.94
C LEU A 44 -104.65 -20.94 70.20
N GLU A 45 -105.57 -20.02 70.49
CA GLU A 45 -105.57 -18.68 69.91
C GLU A 45 -104.28 -17.91 70.25
N ASN A 46 -103.83 -17.98 71.50
CA ASN A 46 -102.62 -17.31 71.94
C ASN A 46 -101.35 -17.86 71.27
N GLN A 47 -101.28 -19.17 71.04
CA GLN A 47 -100.16 -19.78 70.33
C GLN A 47 -100.11 -19.36 68.85
N LEU A 48 -101.26 -19.26 68.20
CA LEU A 48 -101.35 -18.85 66.79
C LEU A 48 -100.89 -17.39 66.59
N VAL A 49 -101.29 -16.48 67.47
CA VAL A 49 -100.86 -15.07 67.43
C VAL A 49 -99.35 -14.94 67.62
N ALA A 50 -98.76 -15.70 68.55
CA ALA A 50 -97.33 -15.63 68.83
C ALA A 50 -96.46 -16.07 67.64
N ILE A 51 -96.92 -17.05 66.85
CA ILE A 51 -96.20 -17.51 65.65
C ILE A 51 -96.27 -16.47 64.54
N ILE A 52 -97.45 -15.87 64.32
CA ILE A 52 -97.64 -14.84 63.29
C ILE A 52 -96.77 -13.60 63.55
N ASP A 53 -96.72 -13.12 64.79
CA ASP A 53 -95.96 -11.91 65.14
C ASP A 53 -94.44 -12.11 64.97
N LYS A 54 -93.93 -13.31 65.28
CA LYS A 54 -92.51 -13.63 65.12
C LYS A 54 -92.08 -13.61 63.66
N ASP A 55 -92.82 -14.30 62.80
CA ASP A 55 -92.46 -14.43 61.38
C ASP A 55 -92.61 -13.09 60.63
N TYR A 56 -93.56 -12.24 61.06
CA TYR A 56 -93.72 -10.89 60.50
C TYR A 56 -92.53 -9.97 60.83
N ALA A 57 -91.96 -10.08 62.03
CA ALA A 57 -90.82 -9.26 62.46
C ALA A 57 -89.52 -9.59 61.70
N GLU A 58 -89.27 -10.87 61.43
CA GLU A 58 -88.09 -11.31 60.66
C GLU A 58 -88.17 -10.84 59.20
N PHE A 59 -89.35 -10.95 58.57
CA PHE A 59 -89.56 -10.47 57.21
C PHE A 59 -89.35 -8.95 57.09
N LEU A 60 -89.84 -8.17 58.06
CA LEU A 60 -89.62 -6.72 58.11
C LEU A 60 -88.13 -6.36 58.22
N GLN A 61 -87.36 -7.04 59.07
CA GLN A 61 -85.93 -6.76 59.20
C GLN A 61 -85.14 -7.05 57.92
N LEU A 62 -85.43 -8.15 57.24
CA LEU A 62 -84.73 -8.51 55.99
C LEU A 62 -85.04 -7.50 54.88
N SER A 63 -86.31 -7.09 54.78
CA SER A 63 -86.79 -6.08 53.83
C SER A 63 -86.11 -4.71 54.04
N VAL A 64 -85.92 -4.30 55.29
CA VAL A 64 -85.25 -3.03 55.63
C VAL A 64 -83.76 -3.07 55.28
N LYS A 65 -83.08 -4.18 55.53
CA LYS A 65 -81.63 -4.32 55.26
C LYS A 65 -81.32 -4.37 53.76
N LEU A 66 -82.11 -5.08 52.95
CA LEU A 66 -81.92 -5.15 51.49
C LEU A 66 -82.18 -3.81 50.79
N LYS A 67 -83.10 -2.98 51.30
CA LYS A 67 -83.38 -1.64 50.77
C LYS A 67 -82.17 -0.69 50.85
N GLY A 68 -81.28 -0.89 51.83
CA GLY A 68 -80.06 -0.09 52.00
C GLY A 68 -78.85 -0.53 51.15
N VAL A 69 -78.81 -1.78 50.68
CA VAL A 69 -77.68 -2.29 49.88
C VAL A 69 -77.70 -1.71 48.46
N ASN A 70 -78.88 -1.62 47.85
CA ASN A 70 -79.02 -1.01 46.53
C ASN A 70 -78.63 0.47 46.54
N SER A 71 -78.96 1.22 47.60
CA SER A 71 -78.52 2.60 47.73
C SER A 71 -77.01 2.71 47.96
N ALA A 72 -76.40 1.82 48.74
CA ALA A 72 -74.95 1.76 48.92
C ALA A 72 -74.20 1.43 47.61
N VAL A 73 -74.68 0.45 46.84
CA VAL A 73 -74.08 0.08 45.54
C VAL A 73 -74.22 1.21 44.52
N LEU A 74 -75.38 1.88 44.47
CA LEU A 74 -75.56 3.07 43.63
C LEU A 74 -74.65 4.22 44.10
N SER A 75 -74.45 4.37 45.41
CA SER A 75 -73.55 5.37 45.98
C SER A 75 -72.07 5.10 45.71
N LEU A 76 -71.67 3.85 45.49
CA LEU A 76 -70.29 3.46 45.13
C LEU A 76 -70.01 3.49 43.62
N ARG A 77 -71.06 3.39 42.79
CA ARG A 77 -70.92 3.47 41.33
C ARG A 77 -70.49 4.85 40.85
N SER A 78 -71.02 5.92 41.43
CA SER A 78 -70.67 7.29 40.99
C SER A 78 -69.22 7.69 41.32
N PRO A 79 -68.65 7.38 42.51
CA PRO A 79 -67.24 7.62 42.80
C PRO A 79 -66.29 6.81 41.92
N LEU A 80 -66.64 5.56 41.58
CA LEU A 80 -65.81 4.73 40.69
C LEU A 80 -65.77 5.28 39.26
N LEU A 81 -66.90 5.73 38.72
CA LEU A 81 -66.94 6.40 37.41
C LEU A 81 -66.11 7.69 37.43
N HIS A 82 -66.24 8.49 38.48
CA HIS A 82 -65.46 9.72 38.63
C HIS A 82 -63.95 9.43 38.77
N ILE A 83 -63.55 8.36 39.46
CA ILE A 83 -62.15 7.92 39.53
C ILE A 83 -61.66 7.48 38.15
N LEU A 84 -62.45 6.70 37.39
CA LEU A 84 -62.10 6.29 36.03
C LEU A 84 -61.95 7.50 35.09
N GLU A 85 -62.85 8.47 35.16
CA GLU A 85 -62.74 9.73 34.40
C GLU A 85 -61.47 10.50 34.80
N ARG A 86 -61.16 10.61 36.09
CA ARG A 86 -59.92 11.23 36.56
C ARG A 86 -58.68 10.50 36.08
N VAL A 87 -58.66 9.16 36.11
CA VAL A 87 -57.55 8.36 35.61
C VAL A 87 -57.38 8.54 34.09
N HIS A 88 -58.47 8.55 33.33
CA HIS A 88 -58.44 8.86 31.91
C HIS A 88 -57.94 10.28 31.62
N ALA A 89 -58.39 11.27 32.39
CA ALA A 89 -57.94 12.65 32.28
C ALA A 89 -56.44 12.78 32.59
N VAL A 90 -55.96 12.11 33.64
CA VAL A 90 -54.53 12.06 33.99
C VAL A 90 -53.72 11.35 32.90
N LYS A 91 -54.21 10.23 32.36
CA LYS A 91 -53.55 9.52 31.26
C LYS A 91 -53.47 10.39 30.00
N ALA A 92 -54.55 11.09 29.64
CA ALA A 92 -54.56 12.02 28.53
C ALA A 92 -53.57 13.17 28.75
N ALA A 93 -53.59 13.79 29.94
CA ALA A 93 -52.64 14.83 30.32
C ALA A 93 -51.18 14.33 30.25
N ALA A 94 -50.89 13.12 30.76
CA ALA A 94 -49.57 12.51 30.69
C ALA A 94 -49.12 12.29 29.24
N HIS A 95 -49.99 11.78 28.36
CA HIS A 95 -49.67 11.66 26.93
C HIS A 95 -49.38 13.00 26.26
N THR A 96 -50.15 14.05 26.58
CA THR A 96 -49.87 15.39 26.04
C THR A 96 -48.53 15.95 26.53
N LEU A 97 -48.14 15.66 27.78
CA LEU A 97 -46.86 16.07 28.33
C LEU A 97 -45.69 15.31 27.68
N VAL A 98 -45.83 13.99 27.47
CA VAL A 98 -44.82 13.19 26.77
C VAL A 98 -44.62 13.70 25.34
N HIS A 99 -45.71 13.93 24.59
CA HIS A 99 -45.60 14.47 23.23
C HIS A 99 -44.96 15.86 23.21
N LYS A 100 -45.25 16.73 24.18
CA LYS A 100 -44.58 18.03 24.32
C LYS A 100 -43.09 17.85 24.64
N ALA A 101 -42.73 16.92 25.52
CA ALA A 101 -41.35 16.63 25.87
C ALA A 101 -40.56 16.09 24.66
N GLU A 102 -41.15 15.17 23.87
CA GLU A 102 -40.56 14.66 22.63
C GLU A 102 -40.34 15.78 21.61
N ALA A 103 -41.31 16.69 21.44
CA ALA A 103 -41.16 17.85 20.57
C ALA A 103 -40.04 18.79 21.05
N HIS A 104 -39.92 19.03 22.35
CA HIS A 104 -38.84 19.83 22.92
C HIS A 104 -37.47 19.15 22.78
N VAL A 105 -37.38 17.83 22.92
CA VAL A 105 -36.14 17.07 22.68
C VAL A 105 -35.73 17.17 21.22
N ALA A 106 -36.67 17.05 20.28
CA ALA A 106 -36.40 17.22 18.85
C ALA A 106 -35.93 18.66 18.53
N GLN A 107 -36.55 19.68 19.12
CA GLN A 107 -36.10 21.07 19.01
C GLN A 107 -34.71 21.29 19.59
N LEU A 108 -34.40 20.69 20.75
CA LEU A 108 -33.07 20.77 21.36
C LEU A 108 -32.02 20.11 20.47
N ALA A 109 -32.32 18.96 19.86
CA ALA A 109 -31.42 18.30 18.92
C ALA A 109 -31.15 19.18 17.68
N GLN A 110 -32.19 19.81 17.11
CA GLN A 110 -32.04 20.76 16.00
C GLN A 110 -31.24 22.01 16.39
N LEU A 111 -31.44 22.55 17.59
CA LEU A 111 -30.66 23.69 18.09
C LEU A 111 -29.20 23.30 18.33
N GLN A 112 -28.94 22.09 18.80
CA GLN A 112 -27.57 21.58 18.99
C GLN A 112 -26.83 21.41 17.67
N THR A 113 -27.48 20.86 16.64
CA THR A 113 -26.87 20.76 15.30
C THR A 113 -26.64 22.13 14.69
N HIS A 114 -27.61 23.05 14.81
CA HIS A 114 -27.44 24.42 14.33
C HIS A 114 -26.30 25.15 15.04
N LYS A 115 -26.19 25.00 16.36
CA LYS A 115 -25.08 25.55 17.16
C LYS A 115 -23.73 24.99 16.70
N ALA A 116 -23.62 23.68 16.48
CA ALA A 116 -22.39 23.05 16.01
C ALA A 116 -21.97 23.59 14.63
N ASN A 117 -22.92 23.74 13.70
CA ASN A 117 -22.66 24.29 12.37
C ASN A 117 -22.19 25.75 12.44
N LEU A 118 -22.80 26.57 13.31
CA LEU A 118 -22.37 27.96 13.52
C LEU A 118 -20.97 28.03 14.12
N GLN A 119 -20.64 27.18 15.11
CA GLN A 119 -19.30 27.13 15.70
C GLN A 119 -18.24 26.74 14.65
N LEU A 120 -18.56 25.80 13.77
CA LEU A 120 -17.69 25.39 12.68
C LEU A 120 -17.48 26.53 11.67
N SER A 121 -18.54 27.26 11.31
CA SER A 121 -18.45 28.45 10.43
C SER A 121 -17.62 29.58 11.05
N ILE A 122 -17.76 29.86 12.35
CA ILE A 122 -16.94 30.85 13.06
C ILE A 122 -15.47 30.44 13.04
N THR A 123 -15.18 29.18 13.34
CA THR A 123 -13.81 28.64 13.34
C THR A 123 -13.17 28.76 11.95
N ILE A 124 -13.93 28.43 10.89
CA ILE A 124 -13.49 28.59 9.50
C ILE A 124 -13.18 30.06 9.19
N ALA A 125 -14.07 31.00 9.58
CA ALA A 125 -13.85 32.43 9.34
C ALA A 125 -12.61 32.98 10.06
N GLU A 126 -12.38 32.58 11.31
CA GLU A 126 -11.18 32.96 12.09
C GLU A 126 -9.89 32.42 11.45
N LYS A 127 -9.93 31.18 10.97
CA LYS A 127 -8.81 30.53 10.28
C LYS A 127 -8.53 31.19 8.93
N PHE A 128 -9.57 31.51 8.14
CA PHE A 128 -9.41 32.30 6.92
C PHE A 128 -8.78 33.65 7.18
N HIS A 129 -9.28 34.40 8.17
CA HIS A 129 -8.70 35.70 8.54
C HIS A 129 -7.23 35.57 8.94
N SER A 130 -6.89 34.53 9.71
CA SER A 130 -5.51 34.25 10.10
C SER A 130 -4.62 34.00 8.88
N VAL A 131 -5.06 33.20 7.91
CA VAL A 131 -4.29 32.91 6.69
C VAL A 131 -4.18 34.12 5.78
N GLU A 132 -5.27 34.85 5.58
CA GLU A 132 -5.29 36.08 4.77
C GLU A 132 -4.38 37.16 5.37
N SER A 133 -4.32 37.26 6.71
CA SER A 133 -3.38 38.13 7.40
C SER A 133 -1.93 37.68 7.22
N LEU A 134 -1.64 36.38 7.32
CA LEU A 134 -0.28 35.85 7.14
C LEU A 134 0.22 36.01 5.70
N LEU A 135 -0.67 35.88 4.71
CA LEU A 135 -0.38 36.07 3.30
C LEU A 135 -0.42 37.55 2.86
N GLY A 136 -0.80 38.46 3.75
CA GLY A 136 -0.92 39.89 3.45
C GLY A 136 -2.05 40.23 2.47
N ILE A 137 -3.00 39.33 2.23
CA ILE A 137 -4.15 39.54 1.32
C ILE A 137 -4.99 40.73 1.78
N ALA A 138 -5.16 40.88 3.11
CA ALA A 138 -5.84 42.03 3.70
C ALA A 138 -5.04 43.35 3.63
N SER A 139 -3.70 43.28 3.45
CA SER A 139 -2.86 44.47 3.31
C SER A 139 -2.83 45.00 1.88
N ILE A 140 -3.13 44.16 0.89
CA ILE A 140 -3.14 44.56 -0.54
C ILE A 140 -4.32 45.48 -0.84
N SER A 141 -5.45 45.37 -0.13
CA SER A 141 -6.58 46.31 -0.27
C SER A 141 -6.29 47.71 0.28
N HIS A 142 -5.31 47.85 1.18
CA HIS A 142 -4.87 49.15 1.74
C HIS A 142 -3.56 49.68 1.14
N ALA A 143 -2.78 48.84 0.46
CA ALA A 143 -1.46 49.20 -0.08
C ALA A 143 -1.47 49.82 -1.49
N ALA A 144 -2.64 50.24 -2.01
CA ALA A 144 -2.68 51.03 -3.25
C ALA A 144 -2.01 52.41 -3.14
N ASN A 145 -1.61 52.85 -1.93
CA ASN A 145 -1.09 54.19 -1.66
C ASN A 145 0.19 54.26 -0.80
N ALA A 146 1.02 53.21 -0.73
CA ALA A 146 2.29 53.33 -0.02
C ALA A 146 3.40 52.50 -0.69
N GLU A 147 4.29 53.20 -1.40
CA GLU A 147 5.67 52.75 -1.62
C GLU A 147 6.32 52.55 -0.25
N VAL A 148 6.44 51.31 0.19
CA VAL A 148 7.37 50.97 1.29
C VAL A 148 8.14 49.74 0.87
N ASP A 149 9.31 50.04 0.33
CA ASP A 149 10.46 49.18 0.20
C ASP A 149 10.96 48.86 1.63
N VAL A 150 10.59 47.69 2.18
CA VAL A 150 11.30 47.08 3.31
C VAL A 150 11.82 45.73 2.86
N PRO A 151 13.14 45.49 2.86
CA PRO A 151 13.68 44.15 2.67
C PRO A 151 13.34 43.33 3.92
N PHE A 152 12.17 42.70 3.89
CA PHE A 152 11.76 41.75 4.92
C PHE A 152 12.73 40.56 4.88
N ILE A 153 13.18 40.13 6.05
CA ILE A 153 14.17 39.06 6.20
C ILE A 153 13.56 37.74 5.68
N SER A 154 14.07 37.23 4.54
CA SER A 154 13.59 35.99 3.87
C SER A 154 13.35 34.80 4.83
N ALA A 155 14.18 34.69 5.89
CA ALA A 155 14.08 33.60 6.87
C ALA A 155 12.72 33.57 7.60
N GLU A 156 12.14 34.72 7.94
CA GLU A 156 10.83 34.76 8.61
C GLU A 156 9.71 34.40 7.63
N GLN A 157 9.81 34.82 6.37
CA GLN A 157 8.80 34.58 5.35
C GLN A 157 8.62 33.09 5.05
N SER A 158 9.71 32.31 4.95
CA SER A 158 9.63 30.86 4.72
C SER A 158 8.85 30.12 5.81
N THR A 159 9.02 30.52 7.09
CA THR A 159 8.29 29.95 8.22
C THR A 159 6.83 30.36 8.24
N LEU A 160 6.52 31.59 7.86
CA LEU A 160 5.14 32.09 7.73
C LEU A 160 4.39 31.36 6.62
N LEU A 161 5.04 31.09 5.49
CA LEU A 161 4.46 30.33 4.39
C LEU A 161 4.22 28.87 4.75
N GLU A 162 5.12 28.21 5.49
CA GLU A 162 4.85 26.86 6.00
C GLU A 162 3.66 26.87 6.97
N ARG A 163 3.56 27.86 7.86
CA ARG A 163 2.43 28.01 8.76
C ARG A 163 1.12 28.25 8.00
N ALA A 164 1.14 29.08 6.97
CA ALA A 164 -0.02 29.32 6.11
C ALA A 164 -0.47 28.03 5.40
N ALA A 165 0.47 27.23 4.88
CA ALA A 165 0.16 25.93 4.26
C ALA A 165 -0.53 24.96 5.23
N ARG A 166 -0.09 24.89 6.50
CA ARG A 166 -0.78 24.06 7.52
C ARG A 166 -2.21 24.51 7.76
N LEU A 167 -2.43 25.83 7.86
CA LEU A 167 -3.77 26.38 8.07
C LEU A 167 -4.68 26.16 6.86
N VAL A 168 -4.16 26.22 5.64
CA VAL A 168 -4.89 25.87 4.41
C VAL A 168 -5.30 24.40 4.41
N LEU A 169 -4.41 23.49 4.81
CA LEU A 169 -4.74 22.07 4.95
C LEU A 169 -5.81 21.83 6.02
N GLU A 170 -5.70 22.49 7.18
CA GLU A 170 -6.74 22.46 8.22
C GLU A 170 -8.09 22.98 7.68
N LEU A 171 -8.08 24.12 6.97
CA LEU A 171 -9.28 24.70 6.36
C LEU A 171 -9.93 23.74 5.35
N GLY A 172 -9.15 23.12 4.48
CA GLY A 172 -9.64 22.10 3.55
C GLY A 172 -10.29 20.92 4.28
N SER A 173 -9.70 20.48 5.39
CA SER A 173 -10.28 19.40 6.21
C SER A 173 -11.60 19.80 6.90
N LEU A 174 -11.72 21.04 7.38
CA LEU A 174 -12.92 21.56 8.03
C LEU A 174 -14.05 21.79 7.02
N LEU A 175 -13.73 22.29 5.82
CA LEU A 175 -14.67 22.42 4.71
C LEU A 175 -15.19 21.04 4.27
N ALA A 176 -14.31 20.04 4.19
CA ALA A 176 -14.71 18.66 3.88
C ALA A 176 -15.63 18.03 4.96
N GLN A 177 -15.51 18.43 6.23
CA GLN A 177 -16.42 18.01 7.30
C GLN A 177 -17.78 18.73 7.24
N GLY A 178 -17.84 19.92 6.62
CA GLY A 178 -19.00 20.81 6.59
C GLY A 178 -19.76 20.86 5.27
N VAL A 179 -19.57 19.89 4.37
CA VAL A 179 -20.13 19.87 3.01
C VAL A 179 -21.67 20.02 3.00
N ASP A 180 -22.35 19.51 4.02
CA ASP A 180 -23.81 19.55 4.13
C ASP A 180 -24.37 20.95 4.50
N VAL A 181 -23.50 21.92 4.83
CA VAL A 181 -23.91 23.27 5.24
C VAL A 181 -23.68 24.26 4.09
N PRO A 182 -24.73 24.90 3.54
CA PRO A 182 -24.61 25.76 2.36
C PRO A 182 -23.78 27.03 2.59
N THR A 183 -23.66 27.50 3.83
CA THR A 183 -22.79 28.64 4.17
C THR A 183 -21.31 28.30 4.12
N ILE A 184 -20.97 27.02 4.25
CA ILE A 184 -19.58 26.53 4.27
C ILE A 184 -19.10 26.25 2.85
N SER A 185 -19.95 25.65 2.02
CA SER A 185 -19.65 25.47 0.59
C SER A 185 -19.51 26.80 -0.16
N ALA A 186 -20.16 27.87 0.31
CA ALA A 186 -19.97 29.21 -0.23
C ALA A 186 -18.54 29.77 -0.06
N GLU A 187 -17.73 29.21 0.86
CA GLU A 187 -16.36 29.65 1.15
C GLU A 187 -15.28 28.90 0.33
N GLU A 188 -15.66 27.88 -0.44
CA GLU A 188 -14.77 27.18 -1.38
C GLU A 188 -14.00 28.11 -2.35
N PRO A 189 -14.62 29.12 -3.01
CA PRO A 189 -13.88 30.04 -3.88
C PRO A 189 -12.86 30.90 -3.10
N ARG A 190 -13.11 31.19 -1.82
CA ARG A 190 -12.14 31.89 -0.96
C ARG A 190 -10.94 31.01 -0.66
N LEU A 191 -11.14 29.72 -0.38
CA LEU A 191 -10.05 28.77 -0.23
C LEU A 191 -9.19 28.71 -1.50
N ALA A 192 -9.81 28.59 -2.67
CA ALA A 192 -9.09 28.53 -3.94
C ALA A 192 -8.22 29.78 -4.21
N LEU A 193 -8.71 30.97 -3.82
CA LEU A 193 -7.94 32.22 -3.93
C LEU A 193 -6.73 32.22 -2.98
N VAL A 194 -6.94 31.79 -1.73
CA VAL A 194 -5.88 31.69 -0.72
C VAL A 194 -4.81 30.69 -1.16
N GLU A 195 -5.20 29.51 -1.62
CA GLU A 195 -4.29 28.49 -2.16
C GLU A 195 -3.48 29.02 -3.34
N ARG A 196 -4.13 29.70 -4.28
CA ARG A 196 -3.45 30.31 -5.43
C ARG A 196 -2.42 31.36 -5.00
N THR A 197 -2.78 32.22 -4.05
CA THR A 197 -1.89 33.27 -3.55
C THR A 197 -0.71 32.67 -2.80
N LEU A 198 -0.96 31.68 -1.94
CA LEU A 198 0.08 30.93 -1.22
C LEU A 198 1.04 30.26 -2.21
N ARG A 199 0.53 29.58 -3.25
CA ARG A 199 1.35 28.95 -4.28
C ARG A 199 2.24 29.96 -5.01
N GLN A 200 1.68 31.09 -5.44
CA GLN A 200 2.46 32.16 -6.11
C GLN A 200 3.58 32.72 -5.21
N ARG A 201 3.32 32.90 -3.92
CA ARG A 201 4.33 33.35 -2.95
C ARG A 201 5.39 32.29 -2.70
N LEU A 202 5.00 31.03 -2.52
CA LEU A 202 5.92 29.91 -2.38
C LEU A 202 6.85 29.79 -3.61
N GLU A 203 6.30 29.91 -4.82
CA GLU A 203 7.10 29.88 -6.06
C GLU A 203 8.08 31.06 -6.13
N ALA A 204 7.63 32.27 -5.79
CA ALA A 204 8.49 33.44 -5.78
C ALA A 204 9.64 33.30 -4.78
N GLU A 205 9.35 32.92 -3.53
CA GLU A 205 10.38 32.73 -2.49
C GLU A 205 11.30 31.55 -2.78
N LEU A 206 10.78 30.46 -3.35
CA LEU A 206 11.63 29.35 -3.75
C LEU A 206 12.56 29.76 -4.91
N ALA A 207 12.07 30.57 -5.86
CA ALA A 207 12.90 31.07 -6.95
C ALA A 207 14.02 32.02 -6.45
N THR A 208 13.73 32.92 -5.51
CA THR A 208 14.74 33.83 -4.93
C THR A 208 15.78 33.09 -4.10
N GLU A 209 15.39 32.04 -3.36
CA GLU A 209 16.32 31.22 -2.58
C GLU A 209 17.20 30.31 -3.44
N ILE A 210 16.72 29.91 -4.62
CA ILE A 210 17.41 28.95 -5.48
C ILE A 210 18.27 29.65 -6.54
N VAL A 211 17.79 30.74 -7.13
CA VAL A 211 18.48 31.47 -8.19
C VAL A 211 19.48 32.45 -7.56
N PRO A 212 20.75 32.48 -8.02
CA PRO A 212 21.70 33.48 -7.56
C PRO A 212 21.21 34.89 -7.86
N ASP A 213 21.33 35.80 -6.89
CA ASP A 213 21.19 37.24 -7.12
C ASP A 213 22.18 37.66 -8.21
N SER A 214 21.70 37.80 -9.44
CA SER A 214 22.49 38.14 -10.62
C SER A 214 23.17 39.52 -10.49
N PHE A 215 22.77 40.29 -9.48
CA PHE A 215 23.25 41.63 -9.20
C PHE A 215 24.55 41.67 -8.40
N TYR A 216 24.79 40.69 -7.53
CA TYR A 216 26.02 40.60 -6.74
C TYR A 216 26.71 39.29 -7.08
N ALA A 217 27.87 39.35 -7.75
CA ALA A 217 28.70 38.20 -8.15
C ALA A 217 29.34 37.44 -6.96
N ARG A 218 28.57 37.18 -5.90
CA ARG A 218 28.92 36.29 -4.79
C ARG A 218 28.44 34.89 -5.14
N GLU A 219 29.19 33.87 -4.71
CA GLU A 219 28.70 32.50 -4.77
C GLU A 219 27.41 32.39 -3.95
N HIS A 220 26.27 32.28 -4.64
CA HIS A 220 24.98 32.08 -3.98
C HIS A 220 24.99 30.75 -3.23
N VAL A 221 24.76 30.82 -1.92
CA VAL A 221 24.64 29.66 -1.04
C VAL A 221 23.17 29.52 -0.68
N ILE A 222 22.59 28.39 -1.05
CA ILE A 222 21.19 28.08 -0.76
C ILE A 222 21.01 27.97 0.76
N ASN A 223 20.07 28.73 1.31
CA ASN A 223 19.75 28.61 2.72
C ASN A 223 18.91 27.35 2.97
N THR A 224 19.55 26.32 3.53
CA THR A 224 18.95 25.00 3.73
C THR A 224 17.76 25.04 4.69
N THR A 225 17.72 25.96 5.66
CA THR A 225 16.59 26.07 6.59
C THR A 225 15.36 26.65 5.88
N ASN A 226 15.54 27.70 5.08
CA ASN A 226 14.45 28.34 4.34
C ASN A 226 13.86 27.37 3.33
N VAL A 227 14.72 26.72 2.53
CA VAL A 227 14.29 25.70 1.57
C VAL A 227 13.59 24.54 2.27
N ASN A 228 14.04 24.09 3.44
CA ASN A 228 13.33 23.05 4.20
C ASN A 228 11.90 23.47 4.56
N HIS A 229 11.69 24.70 5.06
CA HIS A 229 10.36 25.22 5.36
C HIS A 229 9.47 25.31 4.12
N LEU A 230 10.01 25.80 3.00
CA LEU A 230 9.29 25.89 1.71
C LEU A 230 8.92 24.50 1.17
N LEU A 231 9.85 23.54 1.16
CA LEU A 231 9.59 22.17 0.71
C LEU A 231 8.53 21.48 1.58
N ARG A 232 8.53 21.71 2.90
CA ARG A 232 7.46 21.22 3.80
C ARG A 232 6.12 21.83 3.44
N ALA A 233 6.08 23.11 3.10
CA ALA A 233 4.85 23.76 2.65
C ALA A 233 4.32 23.11 1.36
N TYR A 234 5.18 22.82 0.38
CA TYR A 234 4.78 22.11 -0.85
C TYR A 234 4.27 20.69 -0.58
N VAL A 235 4.89 19.96 0.35
CA VAL A 235 4.41 18.63 0.76
C VAL A 235 3.05 18.72 1.42
N LEU A 236 2.81 19.71 2.30
CA LEU A 236 1.51 19.91 2.94
C LEU A 236 0.39 20.23 1.93
N LEU A 237 0.72 20.95 0.87
CA LEU A 237 -0.19 21.26 -0.24
C LEU A 237 -0.31 20.11 -1.26
N GLN A 238 0.43 19.01 -1.10
CA GLN A 238 0.51 17.89 -2.05
C GLN A 238 1.01 18.29 -3.45
N GLU A 239 1.82 19.33 -3.53
CA GLU A 239 2.34 19.90 -4.78
C GLU A 239 3.87 19.84 -4.86
N ALA A 240 4.46 18.75 -4.36
CA ALA A 240 5.91 18.53 -4.38
C ALA A 240 6.52 18.60 -5.79
N SER A 241 5.76 18.20 -6.81
CA SER A 241 6.19 18.23 -8.21
C SER A 241 6.53 19.64 -8.74
N ILE A 242 5.87 20.68 -8.21
CA ILE A 242 6.14 22.07 -8.59
C ILE A 242 7.53 22.47 -8.12
N ALA A 243 7.83 22.22 -6.83
CA ALA A 243 9.16 22.49 -6.28
C ALA A 243 10.25 21.69 -7.00
N GLU A 244 9.98 20.42 -7.29
CA GLU A 244 10.91 19.56 -8.03
C GLU A 244 11.22 20.10 -9.43
N ALA A 245 10.19 20.54 -10.15
CA ALA A 245 10.33 21.13 -11.49
C ALA A 245 11.02 22.49 -11.46
N MET A 246 10.83 23.28 -10.40
CA MET A 246 11.55 24.56 -10.24
C MET A 246 13.04 24.34 -10.04
N VAL A 247 13.45 23.42 -9.16
CA VAL A 247 14.87 23.06 -8.98
C VAL A 247 15.45 22.52 -10.29
N ALA A 248 14.73 21.64 -10.99
CA ALA A 248 15.15 21.13 -12.29
C ALA A 248 15.41 22.26 -13.28
N ARG A 249 14.44 23.17 -13.46
CA ARG A 249 14.47 24.20 -14.50
C ARG A 249 15.42 25.36 -14.17
N LEU A 250 15.50 25.78 -12.92
CA LEU A 250 16.23 26.98 -12.53
C LEU A 250 17.67 26.71 -12.09
N VAL A 251 17.97 25.50 -11.60
CA VAL A 251 19.32 25.12 -11.15
C VAL A 251 19.99 24.19 -12.14
N MET A 252 19.34 23.05 -12.41
CA MET A 252 20.00 21.98 -13.14
C MET A 252 20.05 22.27 -14.65
N GLN A 253 18.95 22.65 -15.28
CA GLN A 253 18.90 22.91 -16.73
C GLN A 253 19.96 23.92 -17.23
N PRO A 254 20.14 25.13 -16.64
CA PRO A 254 21.16 26.05 -17.13
C PRO A 254 22.57 25.46 -17.03
N PHE A 255 22.88 24.76 -15.95
CA PHE A 255 24.15 24.07 -15.79
C PHE A 255 24.34 22.93 -16.82
N LEU A 256 23.29 22.14 -17.09
CA LEU A 256 23.34 21.07 -18.08
C LEU A 256 23.46 21.61 -19.51
N ASP A 257 22.85 22.75 -19.80
CA ASP A 257 22.97 23.41 -21.11
C ASP A 257 24.41 23.85 -21.40
N GLU A 258 25.11 24.35 -20.39
CA GLU A 258 26.52 24.74 -20.50
C GLU A 258 27.49 23.54 -20.51
N THR A 259 27.19 22.48 -19.74
CA THR A 259 28.12 21.36 -19.54
C THR A 259 27.91 20.19 -20.51
N MET A 260 26.68 19.84 -20.84
CA MET A 260 26.33 18.69 -21.70
C MET A 260 26.30 19.08 -23.18
N THR A 261 27.44 19.54 -23.69
CA THR A 261 27.63 19.87 -25.11
C THR A 261 28.33 18.74 -25.85
N ARG A 262 28.04 18.58 -27.15
CA ARG A 262 28.70 17.56 -28.00
C ARG A 262 30.23 17.70 -28.00
N GLY A 263 30.73 18.94 -27.99
CA GLY A 263 32.17 19.20 -27.93
C GLY A 263 32.84 18.69 -26.65
N ARG A 264 32.17 18.81 -25.49
CA ARG A 264 32.69 18.25 -24.24
C ARG A 264 32.58 16.73 -24.20
N LEU A 265 31.55 16.15 -24.83
CA LEU A 265 31.39 14.69 -24.91
C LEU A 265 32.52 14.04 -25.74
N ASP A 266 32.85 14.63 -26.89
CA ASP A 266 33.80 14.07 -27.83
C ASP A 266 35.25 14.03 -27.30
N GLY A 267 35.61 14.94 -26.40
CA GLY A 267 36.96 14.99 -25.84
C GLY A 267 38.00 15.27 -26.92
N ARG A 268 38.97 14.36 -27.10
CA ARG A 268 40.08 14.55 -28.07
C ARG A 268 39.71 14.19 -29.50
N HIS A 269 38.79 13.25 -29.70
CA HIS A 269 38.42 12.75 -31.02
C HIS A 269 36.91 12.84 -31.22
N ARG A 270 36.48 13.38 -32.36
CA ARG A 270 35.05 13.56 -32.67
C ARG A 270 34.31 12.23 -32.61
N GLY A 271 33.21 12.21 -31.87
CA GLY A 271 32.49 11.01 -31.52
C GLY A 271 33.44 9.99 -30.92
N SER A 272 34.11 10.25 -29.79
CA SER A 272 34.80 9.23 -28.97
C SER A 272 34.05 8.93 -27.67
N CYS A 273 33.24 9.87 -27.19
CA CYS A 273 32.55 9.83 -25.91
C CYS A 273 33.46 9.77 -24.67
N GLU A 274 34.78 9.95 -24.82
CA GLU A 274 35.76 9.92 -23.72
C GLU A 274 35.47 10.99 -22.64
N GLY A 275 34.89 12.13 -23.04
CA GLY A 275 34.55 13.23 -22.14
C GLY A 275 33.34 12.96 -21.24
N LEU A 276 32.62 11.85 -21.44
CA LEU A 276 31.43 11.49 -20.66
C LEU A 276 31.73 11.40 -19.16
N SER A 277 32.86 10.77 -18.79
CA SER A 277 33.32 10.67 -17.40
C SER A 277 33.53 12.05 -16.76
N GLY A 278 34.11 13.00 -17.51
CA GLY A 278 34.30 14.37 -17.07
C GLY A 278 32.99 15.15 -16.91
N ILE A 279 32.02 14.93 -17.80
CA ILE A 279 30.67 15.51 -17.69
C ILE A 279 30.00 15.01 -16.41
N TYR A 280 30.00 13.70 -16.16
CA TYR A 280 29.42 13.13 -14.94
C TYR A 280 30.11 13.62 -13.67
N ALA A 281 31.44 13.71 -13.66
CA ALA A 281 32.18 14.27 -12.53
C ALA A 281 31.81 15.74 -12.27
N ALA A 282 31.64 16.54 -13.33
CA ALA A 282 31.20 17.93 -13.20
C ALA A 282 29.78 18.04 -12.65
N VAL A 283 28.85 17.17 -13.11
CA VAL A 283 27.49 17.09 -12.57
C VAL A 283 27.50 16.72 -11.09
N LEU A 284 28.24 15.68 -10.70
CA LEU A 284 28.37 15.26 -9.29
C LEU A 284 28.91 16.40 -8.43
N GLN A 285 30.01 17.03 -8.85
CA GLN A 285 30.62 18.13 -8.10
C GLN A 285 29.68 19.32 -7.96
N TYR A 286 28.90 19.65 -9.00
CA TYR A 286 27.93 20.72 -8.95
C TYR A 286 26.78 20.40 -7.99
N VAL A 287 26.24 19.18 -8.06
CA VAL A 287 25.18 18.71 -7.16
C VAL A 287 25.64 18.70 -5.71
N GLU A 288 26.82 18.14 -5.42
CA GLU A 288 27.38 18.11 -4.06
C GLU A 288 27.58 19.53 -3.50
N ARG A 289 28.10 20.45 -4.32
CA ARG A 289 28.38 21.82 -3.90
C ARG A 289 27.11 22.66 -3.69
N LYS A 290 26.12 22.54 -4.56
CA LYS A 290 24.92 23.39 -4.55
C LYS A 290 23.74 22.78 -3.81
N LEU A 291 23.48 21.49 -4.00
CA LEU A 291 22.27 20.80 -3.51
C LEU A 291 22.58 19.78 -2.41
N GLY A 292 23.84 19.44 -2.14
CA GLY A 292 24.21 18.38 -1.19
C GLY A 292 23.54 18.53 0.18
N ALA A 293 23.57 19.73 0.77
CA ALA A 293 22.94 19.98 2.06
C ALA A 293 21.39 19.94 2.03
N VAL A 294 20.78 20.27 0.89
CA VAL A 294 19.32 20.22 0.70
C VAL A 294 18.86 18.77 0.50
N LEU A 295 19.63 17.96 -0.24
CA LEU A 295 19.30 16.55 -0.49
C LEU A 295 19.23 15.75 0.81
N VAL A 296 20.08 16.04 1.79
CA VAL A 296 20.12 15.34 3.09
C VAL A 296 18.91 15.67 3.98
N LEU A 297 18.12 16.69 3.65
CA LEU A 297 16.95 17.08 4.45
C LEU A 297 15.96 15.90 4.59
N PRO A 298 15.37 15.69 5.78
CA PRO A 298 14.42 14.59 6.02
C PRO A 298 13.23 14.57 5.04
N VAL A 299 12.80 15.76 4.60
CA VAL A 299 11.70 15.96 3.65
C VAL A 299 12.03 15.34 2.28
N CYS A 300 13.31 15.29 1.91
CA CYS A 300 13.75 14.71 0.64
C CYS A 300 14.02 13.20 0.71
N GLN A 301 14.16 12.68 1.93
CA GLN A 301 14.61 11.31 2.21
C GLN A 301 13.46 10.34 2.56
N GLY A 302 12.20 10.80 2.55
CA GLY A 302 11.04 9.95 2.80
C GLY A 302 10.77 8.97 1.66
N GLY A 303 10.10 7.85 1.94
CA GLY A 303 9.73 6.85 0.92
C GLY A 303 8.41 7.13 0.21
N ASN A 304 7.48 7.82 0.87
CA ASN A 304 6.15 8.07 0.33
C ASN A 304 6.13 9.35 -0.52
N PRO A 305 5.64 9.30 -1.77
CA PRO A 305 5.57 10.46 -2.65
C PRO A 305 4.61 11.55 -2.14
N SER A 306 3.65 11.20 -1.28
CA SER A 306 2.72 12.17 -0.68
C SER A 306 3.30 12.93 0.51
N THR A 307 4.39 12.45 1.11
CA THR A 307 4.98 13.05 2.33
C THR A 307 6.44 13.45 2.14
N SER A 308 6.97 13.36 0.92
CA SER A 308 8.37 13.66 0.63
C SER A 308 8.54 14.25 -0.75
N VAL A 309 9.64 14.97 -0.94
CA VAL A 309 10.03 15.59 -2.21
C VAL A 309 11.20 14.80 -2.80
N ASP A 310 11.06 14.29 -4.02
CA ASP A 310 12.11 13.53 -4.69
C ASP A 310 13.00 14.41 -5.56
N LEU A 311 13.81 15.25 -4.90
CA LEU A 311 14.75 16.15 -5.58
C LEU A 311 15.83 15.38 -6.37
N LEU A 312 16.36 14.28 -5.82
CA LEU A 312 17.42 13.52 -6.51
C LEU A 312 16.89 12.91 -7.82
N GLY A 313 15.71 12.31 -7.78
CA GLY A 313 15.06 11.71 -8.93
C GLY A 313 14.55 12.74 -9.93
N HIS A 314 13.51 13.49 -9.55
CA HIS A 314 12.81 14.37 -10.49
C HIS A 314 13.57 15.66 -10.79
N SER A 315 14.31 16.23 -9.82
CA SER A 315 14.98 17.52 -10.04
C SER A 315 16.37 17.40 -10.64
N ILE A 316 17.09 16.31 -10.38
CA ILE A 316 18.48 16.14 -10.80
C ILE A 316 18.57 15.08 -11.91
N TRP A 317 18.14 13.86 -11.63
CA TRP A 317 18.33 12.74 -12.56
C TRP A 317 17.51 12.88 -13.84
N THR A 318 16.22 13.18 -13.73
CA THR A 318 15.35 13.32 -14.92
C THR A 318 15.88 14.35 -15.91
N PRO A 319 16.22 15.60 -15.50
CA PRO A 319 16.84 16.58 -16.40
C PRO A 319 18.17 16.11 -17.02
N VAL A 320 19.04 15.46 -16.24
CA VAL A 320 20.32 14.93 -16.74
C VAL A 320 20.09 13.90 -17.85
N VAL A 321 19.20 12.94 -17.61
CA VAL A 321 18.91 11.87 -18.56
C VAL A 321 18.20 12.41 -19.81
N ASP A 322 17.24 13.32 -19.65
CA ASP A 322 16.51 13.91 -20.78
C ASP A 322 17.43 14.76 -21.65
N THR A 323 18.31 15.56 -21.05
CA THR A 323 19.35 16.30 -21.78
C THR A 323 20.32 15.35 -22.47
N MET A 324 20.68 14.22 -21.83
CA MET A 324 21.51 13.20 -22.47
C MET A 324 20.84 12.59 -23.69
N ARG A 325 19.55 12.25 -23.60
CA ARG A 325 18.77 11.71 -24.74
C ARG A 325 18.64 12.74 -25.87
N ALA A 326 18.37 13.99 -25.53
CA ALA A 326 18.16 15.05 -26.50
C ALA A 326 19.46 15.48 -27.22
N LYS A 327 20.55 15.69 -26.46
CA LYS A 327 21.81 16.27 -26.99
C LYS A 327 22.85 15.21 -27.32
N LEU A 328 22.89 14.12 -26.56
CA LEU A 328 23.96 13.12 -26.53
C LEU A 328 23.45 11.71 -26.87
N GLY A 329 22.45 11.58 -27.75
CA GLY A 329 21.87 10.29 -28.15
C GLY A 329 22.89 9.26 -28.67
N GLU A 330 24.04 9.73 -29.20
CA GLU A 330 25.16 8.90 -29.64
C GLU A 330 25.71 7.99 -28.52
N VAL A 331 25.60 8.41 -27.26
CA VAL A 331 26.08 7.64 -26.09
C VAL A 331 25.41 6.28 -25.98
N PHE A 332 24.14 6.18 -26.40
CA PHE A 332 23.33 4.96 -26.32
C PHE A 332 23.50 4.03 -27.54
N THR A 333 24.25 4.46 -28.57
CA THR A 333 24.34 3.69 -29.81
C THR A 333 25.31 2.50 -29.65
N PRO A 334 24.88 1.26 -29.98
CA PRO A 334 25.73 0.08 -29.85
C PRO A 334 26.73 -0.10 -31.00
N ALA A 335 26.92 0.90 -31.88
CA ALA A 335 27.71 0.78 -33.10
C ALA A 335 29.17 0.36 -32.88
N ASN A 336 29.77 0.82 -31.78
CA ASN A 336 31.06 0.35 -31.31
C ASN A 336 30.88 -0.33 -29.94
N PRO A 337 31.07 -1.65 -29.85
CA PRO A 337 30.88 -2.39 -28.60
C PRO A 337 31.81 -1.94 -27.46
N ASP A 338 33.09 -1.65 -27.72
CA ASP A 338 34.03 -1.21 -26.66
C ASP A 338 33.59 0.12 -26.04
N ARG A 339 33.15 1.03 -26.89
CA ARG A 339 32.60 2.31 -26.46
C ARG A 339 31.29 2.15 -25.72
N PHE A 340 30.37 1.34 -26.24
CA PHE A 340 29.10 1.10 -25.58
C PHE A 340 29.32 0.53 -24.17
N HIS A 341 30.26 -0.40 -24.01
CA HIS A 341 30.67 -0.93 -22.72
C HIS A 341 31.20 0.16 -21.78
N HIS A 342 32.12 1.00 -22.27
CA HIS A 342 32.66 2.13 -21.51
C HIS A 342 31.57 3.11 -21.07
N ASN A 343 30.72 3.54 -22.01
CA ASN A 343 29.63 4.48 -21.77
C ASN A 343 28.62 3.92 -20.75
N PHE A 344 28.20 2.67 -20.93
CA PHE A 344 27.27 2.01 -20.00
C PHE A 344 27.87 1.92 -18.60
N THR A 345 29.09 1.40 -18.48
CA THR A 345 29.77 1.22 -17.18
C THR A 345 29.97 2.56 -16.46
N THR A 346 30.38 3.59 -17.19
CA THR A 346 30.55 4.94 -16.65
C THR A 346 29.21 5.53 -16.21
N SER A 347 28.14 5.33 -16.98
CA SER A 347 26.79 5.78 -16.64
C SER A 347 26.23 5.07 -15.40
N MET A 348 26.49 3.78 -15.26
CA MET A 348 26.09 3.01 -14.07
C MET A 348 26.88 3.44 -12.83
N SER A 349 28.19 3.68 -12.96
CA SER A 349 29.01 4.21 -11.86
C SER A 349 28.54 5.60 -11.42
N PHE A 350 28.16 6.47 -12.36
CA PHE A 350 27.55 7.76 -12.07
C PHE A 350 26.23 7.61 -11.30
N ALA A 351 25.35 6.69 -11.72
CA ALA A 351 24.10 6.41 -11.01
C ALA A 351 24.36 5.95 -9.56
N THR A 352 25.33 5.05 -9.35
CA THR A 352 25.73 4.61 -8.01
C THR A 352 26.32 5.74 -7.18
N SER A 353 27.07 6.66 -7.79
CA SER A 353 27.64 7.82 -7.10
C SER A 353 26.57 8.81 -6.66
N LEU A 354 25.57 9.08 -7.51
CA LEU A 354 24.40 9.89 -7.13
C LEU A 354 23.59 9.25 -6.02
N GLU A 355 23.45 7.92 -6.05
CA GLU A 355 22.74 7.20 -5.01
C GLU A 355 23.40 7.32 -3.63
N GLN A 356 24.73 7.47 -3.57
CA GLN A 356 25.45 7.72 -2.30
C GLN A 356 25.09 9.07 -1.66
N LEU A 357 24.46 9.99 -2.40
CA LEU A 357 23.94 11.24 -1.85
C LEU A 357 22.62 11.04 -1.07
N CYS A 358 21.99 9.87 -1.17
CA CYS A 358 20.86 9.50 -0.32
C CYS A 358 21.33 9.16 1.09
N ALA A 359 20.73 9.81 2.10
CA ALA A 359 21.01 9.53 3.50
C ALA A 359 20.24 8.31 4.03
N THR A 360 19.06 7.99 3.46
CA THR A 360 18.23 6.86 3.89
C THR A 360 18.20 5.73 2.86
N PRO A 361 18.11 4.45 3.32
CA PRO A 361 18.03 3.31 2.41
C PRO A 361 16.73 3.31 1.59
N VAL A 362 15.67 3.90 2.13
CA VAL A 362 14.37 4.02 1.45
C VAL A 362 14.44 4.96 0.25
N ALA A 363 15.11 6.12 0.41
CA ALA A 363 15.34 7.05 -0.70
C ALA A 363 16.23 6.43 -1.78
N ALA A 364 17.29 5.72 -1.39
CA ALA A 364 18.15 4.99 -2.32
C ALA A 364 17.37 3.91 -3.10
N GLN A 365 16.50 3.14 -2.42
CA GLN A 365 15.66 2.14 -3.09
C GLN A 365 14.69 2.79 -4.07
N ARG A 366 14.00 3.87 -3.68
CA ARG A 366 13.11 4.64 -4.56
C ARG A 366 13.85 5.13 -5.81
N PHE A 367 15.04 5.71 -5.62
CA PHE A 367 15.87 6.18 -6.73
C PHE A 367 16.21 5.05 -7.71
N ARG A 368 16.66 3.90 -7.19
CA ARG A 368 16.95 2.72 -8.02
C ARG A 368 15.73 2.26 -8.81
N THR A 369 14.60 2.06 -8.14
CA THR A 369 13.40 1.47 -8.78
C THR A 369 12.72 2.41 -9.74
N THR A 370 12.56 3.68 -9.37
CA THR A 370 11.74 4.64 -10.11
C THR A 370 12.52 5.29 -11.25
N HIS A 371 13.82 5.54 -11.06
CA HIS A 371 14.60 6.39 -11.98
C HIS A 371 15.72 5.63 -12.69
N VAL A 372 16.46 4.77 -11.97
CA VAL A 372 17.61 4.04 -12.55
C VAL A 372 17.16 2.85 -13.38
N GLN A 373 16.09 2.12 -13.01
CA GLN A 373 15.60 0.99 -13.81
C GLN A 373 15.16 1.39 -15.23
N PRO A 374 14.28 2.40 -15.44
CA PRO A 374 13.91 2.82 -16.80
C PRO A 374 15.12 3.31 -17.62
N PHE A 375 16.10 3.91 -16.94
CA PHE A 375 17.35 4.29 -17.58
C PHE A 375 18.17 3.08 -18.02
N ARG A 376 18.29 2.03 -17.20
CA ARG A 376 18.94 0.76 -17.56
C ARG A 376 18.25 0.09 -18.75
N ASP A 377 16.92 0.07 -18.76
CA ASP A 377 16.12 -0.52 -19.84
C ASP A 377 16.27 0.22 -21.17
N SER A 378 16.63 1.52 -21.13
CA SER A 378 16.87 2.29 -22.36
C SER A 378 18.13 1.87 -23.12
N TRP A 379 19.01 1.06 -22.51
CA TRP A 379 20.20 0.53 -23.17
C TRP A 379 19.87 -0.78 -23.89
N ASN A 380 20.17 -0.84 -25.20
CA ASN A 380 19.97 -2.03 -26.02
C ASN A 380 21.04 -3.10 -25.76
N LEU A 381 21.06 -3.67 -24.56
CA LEU A 381 22.04 -4.67 -24.12
C LEU A 381 22.02 -5.94 -24.99
N VAL A 382 20.87 -6.29 -25.56
CA VAL A 382 20.72 -7.43 -26.47
C VAL A 382 21.53 -7.23 -27.75
N VAL A 383 21.44 -6.04 -28.37
CA VAL A 383 22.18 -5.71 -29.60
C VAL A 383 23.68 -5.66 -29.32
N TYR A 384 24.08 -5.09 -28.18
CA TYR A 384 25.47 -5.11 -27.73
C TYR A 384 26.02 -6.55 -27.63
N LEU A 385 25.27 -7.44 -26.95
CA LEU A 385 25.69 -8.83 -26.81
C LEU A 385 25.78 -9.53 -28.17
N GLN A 386 24.82 -9.31 -29.07
CA GLN A 386 24.84 -9.89 -30.42
C GLN A 386 26.05 -9.43 -31.24
N LEU A 387 26.40 -8.15 -31.19
CA LEU A 387 27.58 -7.62 -31.88
C LEU A 387 28.86 -8.26 -31.35
N ARG A 388 28.99 -8.39 -30.02
CA ARG A 388 30.13 -9.08 -29.39
C ARG A 388 30.20 -10.56 -29.77
N GLN A 389 29.08 -11.27 -29.75
CA GLN A 389 29.02 -12.67 -30.15
C GLN A 389 29.40 -12.83 -31.63
N ASN A 390 28.94 -11.93 -32.50
CA ASN A 390 29.28 -11.97 -33.93
C ASN A 390 30.78 -11.73 -34.17
N GLU A 391 31.39 -10.74 -33.50
CA GLU A 391 32.84 -10.48 -33.56
C GLU A 391 33.65 -11.73 -33.16
N LEU A 392 33.27 -12.36 -32.05
CA LEU A 392 33.93 -13.55 -31.52
C LEU A 392 33.71 -14.79 -32.39
N ASN A 393 32.49 -14.97 -32.92
CA ASN A 393 32.17 -16.08 -33.82
C ASN A 393 32.88 -15.94 -35.17
N GLN A 394 33.07 -14.72 -35.68
CA GLN A 394 33.86 -14.48 -36.89
C GLN A 394 35.33 -14.89 -36.69
N ALA A 395 35.93 -14.54 -35.55
CA ALA A 395 37.29 -14.97 -35.21
C ALA A 395 37.40 -16.51 -35.15
N LEU A 396 36.40 -17.18 -34.59
CA LEU A 396 36.32 -18.64 -34.54
C LEU A 396 36.13 -19.25 -35.95
N ALA A 397 35.32 -18.65 -36.81
CA ALA A 397 35.05 -19.13 -38.17
C ALA A 397 36.29 -19.05 -39.07
N VAL A 398 37.05 -17.95 -39.01
CA VAL A 398 38.34 -17.81 -39.73
C VAL A 398 39.34 -18.88 -39.29
N SER A 399 39.32 -19.25 -38.02
CA SER A 399 40.22 -20.27 -37.49
C SER A 399 39.90 -21.69 -37.99
N LYS A 400 38.62 -21.98 -38.30
CA LYS A 400 38.18 -23.26 -38.88
C LYS A 400 38.62 -23.48 -40.32
N SER A 401 38.87 -22.41 -41.08
CA SER A 401 39.39 -22.48 -42.45
C SER A 401 40.91 -22.39 -42.53
N THR A 402 41.59 -22.12 -41.41
CA THR A 402 43.05 -22.00 -41.34
C THR A 402 43.69 -23.37 -41.19
N MET A 403 44.57 -23.75 -42.13
CA MET A 403 45.27 -25.03 -42.12
C MET A 403 46.36 -25.07 -41.04
N ARG A 404 46.55 -26.23 -40.40
CA ARG A 404 47.60 -26.44 -39.39
C ARG A 404 48.98 -26.27 -40.03
N SER A 405 49.80 -25.35 -39.52
CA SER A 405 51.22 -25.25 -39.90
C SER A 405 52.03 -26.30 -39.14
N LEU A 406 52.68 -27.21 -39.85
CA LEU A 406 53.47 -28.32 -39.29
C LEU A 406 54.66 -27.84 -38.43
N ASP A 407 55.11 -26.59 -38.60
CA ASP A 407 56.31 -26.02 -37.95
C ASP A 407 56.06 -25.39 -36.56
N SER A 408 54.80 -25.39 -36.08
CA SER A 408 54.41 -24.63 -34.88
C SER A 408 54.31 -25.44 -33.58
N PHE A 409 54.48 -26.76 -33.63
CA PHE A 409 54.44 -27.60 -32.44
C PHE A 409 55.83 -27.72 -31.79
N VAL A 410 56.20 -26.75 -30.97
CA VAL A 410 57.32 -26.90 -30.03
C VAL A 410 56.74 -27.55 -28.76
N PRO A 411 57.14 -28.78 -28.39
CA PRO A 411 56.75 -29.35 -27.11
C PRO A 411 57.21 -28.42 -25.98
N PRO A 412 56.38 -28.15 -24.97
CA PRO A 412 56.74 -27.19 -23.93
C PRO A 412 57.99 -27.69 -23.20
N THR A 413 59.11 -27.03 -23.43
CA THR A 413 60.26 -27.10 -22.53
C THR A 413 59.85 -26.50 -21.19
N THR A 414 60.31 -27.12 -20.11
CA THR A 414 59.85 -27.03 -18.72
C THR A 414 59.98 -25.66 -18.03
N SER A 415 59.83 -24.53 -18.73
CA SER A 415 60.04 -23.20 -18.14
C SER A 415 59.03 -22.09 -18.49
N ASP A 416 58.10 -22.26 -19.43
CA ASP A 416 57.12 -21.20 -19.75
C ASP A 416 55.69 -21.57 -19.35
N SER A 417 55.28 -21.16 -18.16
CA SER A 417 53.97 -21.42 -17.56
C SER A 417 52.80 -20.59 -18.11
N HIS A 418 52.97 -19.89 -19.24
CA HIS A 418 51.99 -18.89 -19.72
C HIS A 418 51.60 -18.98 -21.20
N SER A 419 52.20 -19.86 -22.01
CA SER A 419 51.72 -20.12 -23.37
C SER A 419 51.01 -21.47 -23.41
N SER A 420 49.67 -21.44 -23.34
CA SER A 420 48.84 -22.60 -23.65
C SER A 420 48.88 -22.87 -25.15
N SER A 421 50.00 -23.37 -25.65
CA SER A 421 50.13 -23.77 -27.05
C SER A 421 49.29 -25.03 -27.26
N PHE A 422 48.23 -24.90 -28.05
CA PHE A 422 47.41 -26.02 -28.52
C PHE A 422 47.89 -26.44 -29.91
N ALA A 423 47.74 -27.72 -30.23
CA ALA A 423 48.13 -28.26 -31.53
C ALA A 423 47.25 -27.72 -32.68
N PHE A 424 45.97 -27.45 -32.41
CA PHE A 424 45.02 -26.97 -33.39
C PHE A 424 44.73 -25.47 -33.23
N PRO A 425 44.80 -24.68 -34.33
CA PRO A 425 44.41 -23.27 -34.34
C PRO A 425 42.96 -23.05 -33.86
N VAL A 426 42.06 -23.97 -34.19
CA VAL A 426 40.65 -23.94 -33.75
C VAL A 426 40.55 -24.02 -32.23
N THR A 427 41.33 -24.89 -31.57
CA THR A 427 41.35 -25.02 -30.11
C THR A 427 41.89 -23.77 -29.43
N THR A 428 42.98 -23.21 -29.98
CA THR A 428 43.55 -21.94 -29.52
C THR A 428 42.53 -20.80 -29.64
N ALA A 429 41.85 -20.69 -30.77
CA ALA A 429 40.82 -19.68 -31.01
C ALA A 429 39.60 -19.87 -30.09
N THR A 430 39.15 -21.11 -29.86
CA THR A 430 38.08 -21.41 -28.90
C THR A 430 38.45 -20.95 -27.49
N TRP A 431 39.67 -21.24 -27.03
CA TRP A 431 40.14 -20.77 -25.72
C TRP A 431 40.22 -19.24 -25.65
N GLN A 432 40.80 -18.59 -26.67
CA GLN A 432 40.89 -17.14 -26.73
C GLN A 432 39.52 -16.45 -26.76
N VAL A 433 38.55 -17.00 -27.47
CA VAL A 433 37.17 -16.49 -27.49
C VAL A 433 36.54 -16.59 -26.10
N LEU A 434 36.71 -17.72 -25.40
CA LEU A 434 36.21 -17.90 -24.04
C LEU A 434 36.85 -16.89 -23.08
N VAL A 435 38.17 -16.74 -23.10
CA VAL A 435 38.87 -15.75 -22.26
C VAL A 435 38.44 -14.32 -22.59
N LYS A 436 38.36 -13.96 -23.88
CA LYS A 436 37.94 -12.61 -24.32
C LYS A 436 36.50 -12.30 -23.92
N THR A 437 35.61 -13.29 -23.96
CA THR A 437 34.22 -13.15 -23.50
C THR A 437 34.14 -12.68 -22.05
N TRP A 438 35.05 -13.14 -21.19
CA TRP A 438 35.06 -12.84 -19.74
C TRP A 438 36.01 -11.71 -19.33
N SER A 439 36.60 -11.00 -20.29
CA SER A 439 37.47 -9.86 -20.02
C SER A 439 36.70 -8.65 -19.47
N ASP A 440 37.40 -7.83 -18.67
CA ASP A 440 36.84 -6.67 -17.95
C ASP A 440 36.20 -5.60 -18.87
N GLY A 441 36.52 -5.62 -20.17
CA GLY A 441 35.97 -4.70 -21.17
C GLY A 441 34.80 -5.26 -22.00
N VAL A 442 34.37 -6.49 -21.73
CA VAL A 442 33.38 -7.21 -22.56
C VAL A 442 32.14 -7.60 -21.75
N VAL A 443 32.31 -8.12 -20.53
CA VAL A 443 31.16 -8.55 -19.70
C VAL A 443 30.56 -7.38 -18.96
N LEU A 444 29.28 -7.14 -19.21
CA LEU A 444 28.44 -6.28 -18.38
C LEU A 444 27.73 -7.11 -17.32
N ALA A 445 27.61 -6.58 -16.10
CA ALA A 445 26.95 -7.27 -14.97
C ALA A 445 25.54 -7.81 -15.30
N PRO A 446 24.66 -7.08 -16.03
CA PRO A 446 23.34 -7.59 -16.41
C PRO A 446 23.37 -8.75 -17.42
N LEU A 447 24.50 -8.95 -18.13
CA LEU A 447 24.63 -9.93 -19.21
C LEU A 447 25.40 -11.19 -18.80
N VAL A 448 25.83 -11.33 -17.54
CA VAL A 448 26.62 -12.47 -17.05
C VAL A 448 25.97 -13.81 -17.40
N ALA A 449 24.66 -13.95 -17.17
CA ALA A 449 23.90 -15.15 -17.51
C ALA A 449 23.94 -15.49 -19.01
N ALA A 450 23.76 -14.48 -19.85
CA ALA A 450 23.74 -14.64 -21.30
C ALA A 450 25.14 -14.93 -21.86
N SER A 451 26.18 -14.30 -21.30
CA SER A 451 27.59 -14.57 -21.63
C SER A 451 28.05 -15.97 -21.22
N ALA A 452 27.53 -16.51 -20.11
CA ALA A 452 27.76 -17.90 -19.72
C ALA A 452 27.09 -18.90 -20.66
N ARG A 453 25.82 -18.65 -21.03
CA ARG A 453 25.16 -19.46 -22.07
C ARG A 453 25.92 -19.42 -23.40
N TYR A 454 26.46 -18.26 -23.78
CA TYR A 454 27.31 -18.15 -24.97
C TYR A 454 28.58 -19.00 -24.84
N SER A 455 29.25 -18.97 -23.68
CA SER A 455 30.44 -19.79 -23.42
C SER A 455 30.16 -21.28 -23.56
N LEU A 456 29.03 -21.75 -23.02
CA LEU A 456 28.54 -23.13 -23.19
C LEU A 456 28.25 -23.47 -24.65
N THR A 457 27.66 -22.52 -25.38
CA THR A 457 27.34 -22.69 -26.80
C THR A 457 28.63 -22.83 -27.63
N VAL A 458 29.65 -22.03 -27.34
CA VAL A 458 30.97 -22.12 -28.00
C VAL A 458 31.63 -23.47 -27.73
N LEU A 459 31.61 -23.96 -26.49
CA LEU A 459 32.14 -25.28 -26.12
C LEU A 459 31.37 -26.41 -26.82
N SER A 460 30.04 -26.32 -26.86
CA SER A 460 29.18 -27.29 -27.56
C SER A 460 29.45 -27.31 -29.07
N GLN A 461 29.61 -26.14 -29.70
CA GLN A 461 29.96 -26.03 -31.11
C GLN A 461 31.37 -26.56 -31.42
N TYR A 462 32.31 -26.40 -30.49
CA TYR A 462 33.65 -27.00 -30.62
C TYR A 462 33.58 -28.53 -30.48
N ALA A 463 32.77 -29.05 -29.55
CA ALA A 463 32.52 -30.48 -29.40
C ALA A 463 31.91 -31.10 -30.66
N SER A 464 30.88 -30.47 -31.21
CA SER A 464 30.19 -30.96 -32.41
C SER A 464 31.07 -30.89 -33.65
N TYR A 465 31.91 -29.86 -33.76
CA TYR A 465 32.87 -29.74 -34.87
C TYR A 465 33.84 -30.93 -34.94
N TRP A 466 34.30 -31.44 -33.79
CA TRP A 466 35.24 -32.56 -33.74
C TRP A 466 34.59 -33.94 -33.63
N ARG A 467 33.29 -34.04 -33.29
CA ARG A 467 32.59 -35.31 -33.08
C ARG A 467 32.61 -36.22 -34.31
N ASP A 468 32.08 -35.75 -35.43
CA ASP A 468 31.98 -36.59 -36.65
C ASP A 468 33.35 -36.99 -37.21
N PRO A 469 34.37 -36.09 -37.26
CA PRO A 469 35.72 -36.48 -37.65
C PRO A 469 36.37 -37.51 -36.71
N LEU A 470 36.16 -37.38 -35.40
CA LEU A 470 36.70 -38.30 -34.39
C LEU A 470 36.06 -39.69 -34.50
N GLU A 471 34.73 -39.77 -34.62
CA GLU A 471 34.03 -41.05 -34.73
C GLU A 471 34.44 -41.83 -36.00
N LYS A 472 34.59 -41.12 -37.13
CA LYS A 472 35.10 -41.70 -38.38
C LYS A 472 36.55 -42.14 -38.26
N ALA A 473 37.43 -41.32 -37.67
CA ALA A 473 38.83 -41.70 -37.45
C ALA A 473 38.96 -42.92 -36.52
N LEU A 474 38.17 -42.97 -35.44
CA LEU A 474 38.14 -44.10 -34.51
C LEU A 474 37.60 -45.38 -35.15
N ALA A 475 36.59 -45.28 -36.03
CA ALA A 475 36.07 -46.42 -36.78
C ALA A 475 37.12 -47.00 -37.75
N LEU A 476 37.88 -46.12 -38.44
CA LEU A 476 38.96 -46.52 -39.34
C LEU A 476 40.16 -47.13 -38.59
N VAL A 477 40.50 -46.60 -37.41
CA VAL A 477 41.57 -47.18 -36.57
C VAL A 477 41.15 -48.55 -36.01
N LYS A 478 39.86 -48.72 -35.65
CA LYS A 478 39.34 -50.00 -35.15
C LYS A 478 39.22 -51.08 -36.23
N SER A 479 38.96 -50.71 -37.49
CA SER A 479 38.89 -51.67 -38.60
C SER A 479 40.28 -52.11 -39.11
N ALA A 480 41.34 -51.37 -38.78
CA ALA A 480 42.68 -51.57 -39.31
C ALA A 480 43.67 -52.29 -38.36
N GLN A 481 43.20 -53.14 -37.46
CA GLN A 481 43.99 -53.86 -36.45
C GLN A 481 45.31 -54.46 -37.00
N GLY A 482 46.43 -53.74 -36.93
CA GLY A 482 47.76 -54.29 -37.22
C GLY A 482 48.86 -53.33 -37.70
N ASN A 483 48.57 -52.24 -38.43
CA ASN A 483 49.62 -51.38 -39.02
C ASN A 483 49.37 -49.87 -38.76
N ALA A 484 49.56 -49.45 -37.51
CA ALA A 484 49.24 -48.08 -37.05
C ALA A 484 50.26 -46.99 -37.43
N LYS A 485 51.48 -47.33 -37.89
CA LYS A 485 52.57 -46.34 -38.06
C LYS A 485 52.60 -45.59 -39.41
N THR A 486 51.78 -45.98 -40.38
CA THR A 486 51.78 -45.38 -41.74
C THR A 486 50.38 -45.37 -42.37
N MET A 487 49.31 -45.11 -41.59
CA MET A 487 47.98 -44.86 -42.15
C MET A 487 47.74 -43.37 -42.36
N SER A 488 47.52 -42.96 -43.60
CA SER A 488 46.97 -41.64 -43.92
C SER A 488 45.44 -41.68 -43.80
N LEU A 489 44.86 -40.82 -42.97
CA LEU A 489 43.41 -40.72 -42.72
C LEU A 489 42.68 -39.91 -43.81
N THR A 490 43.09 -40.04 -45.08
CA THR A 490 42.58 -39.25 -46.21
C THR A 490 41.08 -39.41 -46.45
N GLU A 491 40.47 -40.51 -45.97
CA GLU A 491 39.03 -40.80 -46.07
C GLU A 491 38.17 -40.01 -45.07
N VAL A 492 38.77 -39.37 -44.06
CA VAL A 492 38.03 -38.56 -43.06
C VAL A 492 37.59 -37.21 -43.65
N HIS A 493 38.19 -36.77 -44.76
CA HIS A 493 37.88 -35.52 -45.47
C HIS A 493 37.75 -34.30 -44.53
N HIS A 494 38.66 -34.17 -43.56
CA HIS A 494 38.70 -33.04 -42.64
C HIS A 494 40.03 -32.29 -42.78
N ALA A 495 39.98 -30.95 -42.87
CA ALA A 495 41.15 -30.12 -43.19
C ALA A 495 42.31 -30.19 -42.17
N GLY A 496 42.09 -30.79 -40.99
CA GLY A 496 43.08 -30.89 -39.91
C GLY A 496 43.45 -32.31 -39.46
N LEU A 497 42.82 -33.37 -39.97
CA LEU A 497 43.09 -34.76 -39.53
C LEU A 497 43.62 -35.58 -40.71
N SER A 498 44.94 -35.75 -40.77
CA SER A 498 45.63 -36.43 -41.86
C SER A 498 46.38 -37.70 -41.41
N THR A 499 46.81 -37.75 -40.15
CA THR A 499 47.61 -38.82 -39.56
C THR A 499 47.09 -39.28 -38.20
N CYS A 500 47.49 -40.47 -37.74
CA CYS A 500 47.16 -40.95 -36.40
C CYS A 500 47.75 -40.05 -35.29
N ASP A 501 48.87 -39.37 -35.53
CA ASP A 501 49.46 -38.41 -34.59
C ASP A 501 48.56 -37.16 -34.41
N ASP A 502 47.80 -36.77 -35.45
CA ASP A 502 46.82 -35.68 -35.37
C ASP A 502 45.66 -36.03 -34.43
N VAL A 503 45.25 -37.30 -34.39
CA VAL A 503 44.21 -37.79 -33.46
C VAL A 503 44.71 -37.74 -32.02
N PHE A 504 45.97 -38.10 -31.76
CA PHE A 504 46.58 -37.98 -30.44
C PHE A 504 46.75 -36.51 -30.01
N CYS A 505 47.18 -35.64 -30.93
CA CYS A 505 47.25 -34.20 -30.69
C CYS A 505 45.87 -33.62 -30.34
N LEU A 506 44.81 -34.06 -31.02
CA LEU A 506 43.45 -33.62 -30.76
C LEU A 506 42.96 -34.08 -29.38
N GLY A 507 43.25 -35.33 -29.01
CA GLY A 507 42.98 -35.84 -27.66
C GLY A 507 43.72 -35.04 -26.57
N SER A 508 44.98 -34.66 -26.81
CA SER A 508 45.74 -33.79 -25.90
C SER A 508 45.13 -32.40 -25.77
N ASP A 509 44.71 -31.81 -26.90
CA ASP A 509 44.06 -30.49 -26.96
C ASP A 509 42.70 -30.49 -26.25
N LEU A 510 41.87 -31.52 -26.45
CA LEU A 510 40.59 -31.71 -25.75
C LEU A 510 40.79 -31.80 -24.24
N HIS A 511 41.75 -32.62 -23.80
CA HIS A 511 42.06 -32.79 -22.37
C HIS A 511 42.58 -31.50 -21.75
N ARG A 512 43.51 -30.81 -22.41
CA ARG A 512 44.07 -29.53 -21.95
C ARG A 512 43.01 -28.43 -21.91
N LEU A 513 42.15 -28.33 -22.92
CA LEU A 513 41.04 -27.37 -22.94
C LEU A 513 40.08 -27.64 -21.78
N GLY A 514 39.68 -28.90 -21.55
CA GLY A 514 38.81 -29.26 -20.42
C GLY A 514 39.41 -28.89 -19.06
N LEU A 515 40.71 -29.13 -18.86
CA LEU A 515 41.42 -28.72 -17.64
C LEU A 515 41.44 -27.20 -17.46
N GLN A 516 41.72 -26.44 -18.51
CA GLN A 516 41.75 -24.97 -18.46
C GLN A 516 40.36 -24.37 -18.23
N VAL A 517 39.32 -24.93 -18.84
CA VAL A 517 37.94 -24.50 -18.57
C VAL A 517 37.59 -24.73 -17.10
N LYS A 518 37.92 -25.90 -16.53
CA LYS A 518 37.64 -26.21 -15.13
C LYS A 518 38.41 -25.32 -14.16
N ARG A 519 39.69 -25.06 -14.43
CA ARG A 519 40.57 -24.30 -13.54
C ARG A 519 40.31 -22.79 -13.64
N ASP A 520 40.27 -22.28 -14.86
CA ASP A 520 40.36 -20.83 -15.11
C ASP A 520 38.99 -20.25 -15.50
N LEU A 521 38.22 -20.89 -16.40
CA LEU A 521 36.93 -20.35 -16.85
C LEU A 521 35.90 -20.30 -15.71
N VAL A 522 35.78 -21.38 -14.94
CA VAL A 522 34.85 -21.41 -13.79
C VAL A 522 35.20 -20.32 -12.77
N GLY A 523 36.50 -20.12 -12.49
CA GLY A 523 36.96 -19.05 -11.61
C GLY A 523 36.66 -17.65 -12.17
N MET A 524 36.86 -17.45 -13.48
CA MET A 524 36.53 -16.19 -14.15
C MET A 524 35.02 -15.88 -14.07
N ILE A 525 34.16 -16.86 -14.37
CA ILE A 525 32.70 -16.72 -14.25
C ILE A 525 32.32 -16.35 -12.82
N ALA A 526 32.80 -17.12 -11.83
CA ALA A 526 32.48 -16.90 -10.43
C ALA A 526 32.90 -15.52 -9.92
N SER A 527 34.03 -14.99 -10.40
CA SER A 527 34.51 -13.64 -10.03
C SER A 527 33.62 -12.49 -10.55
N LYS A 528 32.85 -12.74 -11.62
CA LYS A 528 32.03 -11.73 -12.30
C LYS A 528 30.54 -11.81 -11.97
N VAL A 529 30.12 -12.80 -11.18
CA VAL A 529 28.74 -12.85 -10.67
C VAL A 529 28.58 -11.77 -9.59
N PRO A 530 27.69 -10.77 -9.78
CA PRO A 530 27.50 -9.70 -8.80
C PRO A 530 26.97 -10.26 -7.47
N ARG A 531 27.64 -9.92 -6.35
CA ARG A 531 27.24 -10.32 -4.98
C ARG A 531 25.87 -9.81 -4.56
N GLU A 532 25.41 -8.71 -5.15
CA GLU A 532 24.08 -8.15 -4.90
C GLU A 532 22.96 -9.05 -5.45
N ALA A 533 23.17 -9.69 -6.60
CA ALA A 533 22.27 -10.73 -7.11
C ALA A 533 22.28 -11.99 -6.23
N LEU A 534 23.37 -12.23 -5.49
CA LEU A 534 23.47 -13.33 -4.53
C LEU A 534 22.86 -12.98 -3.15
N ALA A 535 22.57 -11.70 -2.88
CA ALA A 535 22.19 -11.23 -1.54
C ALA A 535 20.70 -10.92 -1.36
N SER A 536 19.93 -10.67 -2.43
CA SER A 536 18.52 -10.25 -2.30
C SER A 536 17.49 -11.25 -2.80
N ASP A 537 17.89 -12.36 -3.42
CA ASP A 537 16.94 -13.26 -4.10
C ASP A 537 17.43 -14.71 -4.07
N GLU A 538 16.75 -15.58 -3.32
CA GLU A 538 17.03 -17.03 -3.24
C GLU A 538 17.09 -17.66 -4.64
N ALA A 539 16.25 -17.17 -5.57
CA ALA A 539 16.22 -17.63 -6.96
C ALA A 539 17.49 -17.26 -7.73
N ALA A 540 18.10 -16.11 -7.46
CA ALA A 540 19.32 -15.67 -8.12
C ALA A 540 20.55 -16.41 -7.56
N THR A 541 20.57 -16.77 -6.26
CA THR A 541 21.57 -17.71 -5.71
C THR A 541 21.44 -19.11 -6.29
N GLU A 542 20.21 -19.62 -6.46
CA GLU A 542 19.97 -20.92 -7.08
C GLU A 542 20.37 -20.90 -8.56
N PHE A 543 20.08 -19.81 -9.27
CA PHE A 543 20.50 -19.60 -10.65
C PHE A 543 22.03 -19.55 -10.79
N ALA A 544 22.73 -18.80 -9.92
CA ALA A 544 24.19 -18.72 -9.95
C ALA A 544 24.85 -20.09 -9.68
N ARG A 545 24.29 -20.89 -8.75
CA ARG A 545 24.73 -22.29 -8.55
C ARG A 545 24.46 -23.15 -9.77
N LYS A 546 23.23 -23.12 -10.31
CA LYS A 546 22.87 -23.88 -11.54
C LYS A 546 23.77 -23.53 -12.71
N LEU A 547 24.15 -22.26 -12.88
CA LEU A 547 25.05 -21.82 -13.95
C LEU A 547 26.45 -22.44 -13.82
N VAL A 548 27.01 -22.46 -12.61
CA VAL A 548 28.32 -23.07 -12.33
C VAL A 548 28.24 -24.58 -12.49
N ASP A 549 27.16 -25.21 -12.02
CA ASP A 549 26.93 -26.64 -12.13
C ASP A 549 26.76 -27.07 -13.60
N GLU A 550 26.01 -26.32 -14.42
CA GLU A 550 25.83 -26.58 -15.86
C GLU A 550 27.15 -26.50 -16.63
N VAL A 551 28.00 -25.50 -16.32
CA VAL A 551 29.35 -25.40 -16.90
C VAL A 551 30.21 -26.58 -16.47
N GLN A 552 30.15 -26.98 -15.21
CA GLN A 552 30.92 -28.11 -14.70
C GLN A 552 30.46 -29.44 -15.33
N VAL A 553 29.15 -29.65 -15.50
CA VAL A 553 28.57 -30.82 -16.17
C VAL A 553 28.94 -30.86 -17.66
N ALA A 554 28.88 -29.72 -18.35
CA ALA A 554 29.31 -29.63 -19.74
C ALA A 554 30.79 -30.00 -19.91
N VAL A 555 31.65 -29.57 -18.97
CA VAL A 555 33.07 -29.95 -18.95
C VAL A 555 33.25 -31.44 -18.70
N THR A 556 32.54 -32.04 -17.75
CA THR A 556 32.65 -33.49 -17.48
C THR A 556 32.15 -34.36 -18.64
N ASN A 557 31.20 -33.86 -19.43
CA ASN A 557 30.75 -34.54 -20.65
C ASN A 557 31.74 -34.36 -21.82
N PHE A 558 32.63 -33.38 -21.71
CA PHE A 558 33.60 -33.02 -22.76
C PHE A 558 34.97 -33.69 -22.54
N THR A 559 35.39 -33.89 -21.29
CA THR A 559 36.58 -34.66 -20.88
C THR A 559 36.32 -36.16 -20.92
#